data_AF-A0A946CUH0-F1
#
_entry.id   AF-A0A946CUH0-F1
#
_cell.length_a   1.000
_cell.length_b   1.000
_cell.length_c   1.000
_cell.angle_alpha   90.00
_cell.angle_beta   90.00
_cell.angle_gamma   90.00
#
_symmetry.space_group_name_H-M   'P 1'
#
loop_
_entity.id
_entity.type
_entity.pdbx_description
1 polymer ?
#
loop_
_entity_poly.entity_id
_entity_poly.type
_entity_poly.pdbx_seq_one_letter_code
_entity_poly.pdbx_strand_id
1 'polypeptide(L)'
;MATSKGNKKKVQQNRRAIFEVEAAVTSNRAKAYAARSSVEENRAGIINNYTAAFMGNRQLANQNTDDVFRNRKAILANLDTSTEAEENFKESMTNEANLDFLEHRSKLNAAVLAVNEKMVAVNQMLIEVNDTIMQANEEIVRFNAKEIAANNKLLGGSTAMSKATPATNAARIKRNAARAKTIKSNAIANSKKMDAMAREMKKNRGKIDKNKATIMSRREGILKNAADISQNQAKVAKMISS
;
A
#
# COMPACT_ATOMS: atom_id res chain seq x y z
N MET A 1 -13.88 -42.30 39.02
CA MET A 1 -15.07 -41.49 38.64
C MET A 1 -14.80 -40.00 38.78
N ALA A 2 -15.50 -39.12 38.04
CA ALA A 2 -15.34 -37.67 38.19
C ALA A 2 -15.85 -37.21 39.55
N THR A 3 -15.07 -36.40 40.28
CA THR A 3 -15.42 -35.91 41.62
C THR A 3 -15.43 -34.39 41.66
N SER A 4 -16.23 -33.79 42.54
CA SER A 4 -16.28 -32.34 42.73
C SER A 4 -14.92 -31.74 43.13
N LYS A 5 -14.18 -32.42 44.03
CA LYS A 5 -12.82 -32.01 44.43
C LYS A 5 -11.84 -32.05 43.25
N GLY A 6 -11.90 -33.10 42.42
CA GLY A 6 -11.09 -33.22 41.22
C GLY A 6 -11.42 -32.15 40.16
N ASN A 7 -12.71 -31.85 39.98
CA ASN A 7 -13.16 -30.79 39.10
C ASN A 7 -12.68 -29.41 39.54
N LYS A 8 -12.70 -29.10 40.85
CA LYS A 8 -12.20 -27.82 41.38
C LYS A 8 -10.74 -27.57 40.99
N LYS A 9 -9.86 -28.57 41.12
CA LYS A 9 -8.45 -28.49 40.69
C LYS A 9 -8.33 -28.25 39.18
N LYS A 10 -9.11 -28.95 38.36
CA LYS A 10 -9.09 -28.79 36.89
C LYS A 10 -9.67 -27.45 36.43
N VAL A 11 -10.64 -26.88 37.16
CA VAL A 11 -11.12 -25.51 36.93
C VAL A 11 -10.02 -24.50 37.18
N GLN A 12 -9.23 -24.65 38.25
CA GLN A 12 -8.06 -23.79 38.49
C GLN A 12 -7.01 -23.91 37.38
N GLN A 13 -6.76 -25.12 36.86
CA GLN A 13 -5.90 -25.33 35.69
C GLN A 13 -6.44 -24.61 34.45
N ASN A 14 -7.75 -24.68 34.19
CA ASN A 14 -8.37 -23.90 33.12
C ASN A 14 -8.21 -22.40 33.31
N ARG A 15 -8.36 -21.87 34.53
CA ARG A 15 -8.15 -20.43 34.81
C ARG A 15 -6.73 -20.00 34.48
N ARG A 16 -5.72 -20.79 34.87
CA ARG A 16 -4.33 -20.54 34.48
C ARG A 16 -4.17 -20.56 32.95
N ALA A 17 -4.72 -21.57 32.27
CA ALA A 17 -4.63 -21.67 30.81
C ALA A 17 -5.32 -20.49 30.11
N ILE A 18 -6.45 -20.01 30.63
CA ILE A 18 -7.15 -18.82 30.15
C ILE A 18 -6.28 -17.58 30.31
N PHE A 19 -5.67 -17.37 31.48
CA PHE A 19 -4.75 -16.24 31.69
C PHE A 19 -3.58 -16.23 30.70
N GLU A 20 -2.95 -17.39 30.45
CA GLU A 20 -1.88 -17.51 29.45
C GLU A 20 -2.37 -17.23 28.01
N VAL A 21 -3.60 -17.65 27.68
CA VAL A 21 -4.23 -17.39 26.38
C VAL A 21 -4.57 -15.92 26.22
N GLU A 22 -5.13 -15.29 27.25
CA GLU A 22 -5.49 -13.86 27.26
C GLU A 22 -4.26 -12.99 27.02
N ALA A 23 -3.14 -13.30 27.67
CA ALA A 23 -1.87 -12.61 27.44
C ALA A 23 -1.42 -12.73 25.97
N ALA A 24 -1.47 -13.94 25.39
CA ALA A 24 -1.08 -14.18 24.00
C ALA A 24 -2.00 -13.45 22.99
N VAL A 25 -3.32 -13.50 23.21
CA VAL A 25 -4.31 -12.84 22.34
C VAL A 25 -4.20 -11.32 22.44
N THR A 26 -4.02 -10.78 23.65
CA THR A 26 -3.88 -9.34 23.86
C THR A 26 -2.58 -8.81 23.24
N SER A 27 -1.48 -9.56 23.35
CA SER A 27 -0.22 -9.23 22.66
C SER A 27 -0.40 -9.15 21.15
N ASN A 28 -1.15 -10.08 20.54
CA ASN A 28 -1.46 -10.02 19.12
C ASN A 28 -2.27 -8.78 18.73
N ARG A 29 -3.19 -8.33 19.57
CA ARG A 29 -3.95 -7.10 19.31
C ARG A 29 -3.01 -5.89 19.19
N ALA A 30 -2.06 -5.75 20.11
CA ALA A 30 -1.07 -4.67 20.05
C ALA A 30 -0.21 -4.76 18.77
N LYS A 31 0.29 -5.95 18.43
CA LYS A 31 1.07 -6.18 17.20
C LYS A 31 0.26 -5.89 15.93
N ALA A 32 -1.02 -6.24 15.90
CA ALA A 32 -1.90 -5.96 14.76
C ALA A 32 -2.07 -4.45 14.53
N TYR A 33 -2.28 -3.66 15.59
CA TYR A 33 -2.39 -2.21 15.47
C TYR A 33 -1.05 -1.57 15.06
N ALA A 34 0.06 -2.01 15.63
CA ALA A 34 1.39 -1.54 15.23
C ALA A 34 1.66 -1.84 13.74
N ALA A 35 1.34 -3.06 13.28
CA ALA A 35 1.46 -3.43 11.88
C ALA A 35 0.59 -2.56 10.97
N ARG A 36 -0.66 -2.28 11.38
CA ARG A 36 -1.55 -1.37 10.63
C ARG A 36 -0.97 0.04 10.54
N SER A 37 -0.42 0.60 11.63
CA SER A 37 0.25 1.91 11.60
C SER A 37 1.38 1.93 10.57
N SER A 38 2.28 0.93 10.60
CA SER A 38 3.40 0.85 9.66
C SER A 38 2.95 0.67 8.20
N VAL A 39 1.86 -0.06 7.95
CA VAL A 39 1.26 -0.18 6.61
C VAL A 39 0.78 1.19 6.12
N GLU A 40 0.07 1.94 6.95
CA GLU A 40 -0.46 3.26 6.59
C GLU A 40 0.66 4.30 6.39
N GLU A 41 1.68 4.30 7.24
CA GLU A 41 2.85 5.16 7.08
C GLU A 41 3.60 4.87 5.77
N ASN A 42 3.75 3.59 5.42
CA ASN A 42 4.32 3.19 4.13
C ASN A 42 3.43 3.64 2.96
N ARG A 43 2.11 3.47 3.06
CA ARG A 43 1.15 3.92 2.05
C ARG A 43 1.23 5.42 1.82
N ALA A 44 1.28 6.22 2.89
CA ALA A 44 1.47 7.67 2.80
C ALA A 44 2.80 8.03 2.12
N GLY A 45 3.89 7.34 2.47
CA GLY A 45 5.19 7.53 1.83
C GLY A 45 5.18 7.20 0.32
N ILE A 46 4.48 6.13 -0.08
CA ILE A 46 4.29 5.76 -1.48
C ILE A 46 3.51 6.85 -2.23
N ILE A 47 2.41 7.34 -1.65
CA ILE A 47 1.59 8.40 -2.25
C ILE A 47 2.42 9.68 -2.42
N ASN A 48 3.19 10.07 -1.41
CA ASN A 48 4.09 11.23 -1.51
C ASN A 48 5.10 11.09 -2.65
N ASN A 49 5.71 9.90 -2.79
CA ASN A 49 6.63 9.62 -3.90
C ASN A 49 5.92 9.66 -5.26
N TYR A 50 4.72 9.08 -5.36
CA TYR A 50 3.91 9.09 -6.58
C TYR A 50 3.58 10.53 -6.99
N THR A 51 3.06 11.34 -6.08
CA THR A 51 2.74 12.75 -6.33
C THR A 51 3.99 13.53 -6.76
N ALA A 52 5.12 13.37 -6.07
CA ALA A 52 6.36 14.06 -6.41
C ALA A 52 6.91 13.66 -7.79
N ALA A 53 6.85 12.37 -8.13
CA ALA A 53 7.36 11.85 -9.40
C ALA A 53 6.43 12.16 -10.58
N PHE A 54 5.13 11.91 -10.44
CA PHE A 54 4.16 12.01 -11.52
C PHE A 54 3.59 13.41 -11.68
N MET A 55 3.15 14.06 -10.60
CA MET A 55 2.55 15.41 -10.70
C MET A 55 3.63 16.50 -10.75
N GLY A 56 4.75 16.31 -10.06
CA GLY A 56 5.87 17.27 -10.07
C GLY A 56 6.83 17.04 -11.23
N ASN A 57 7.70 16.04 -11.08
CA ASN A 57 8.85 15.85 -11.98
C ASN A 57 8.43 15.60 -13.43
N ARG A 58 7.40 14.78 -13.66
CA ARG A 58 6.96 14.46 -15.02
C ARG A 58 6.38 15.67 -15.75
N GLN A 59 5.65 16.55 -15.07
CA GLN A 59 5.11 17.76 -15.69
C GLN A 59 6.25 18.69 -16.12
N LEU A 60 7.22 18.93 -15.24
CA LEU A 60 8.41 19.72 -15.57
C LEU A 60 9.23 19.10 -16.71
N ALA A 61 9.43 17.78 -16.69
CA ALA A 61 10.17 17.09 -17.74
C ALA A 61 9.46 17.13 -19.10
N ASN A 62 8.13 17.00 -19.11
CA ASN A 62 7.33 17.14 -20.33
C ASN A 62 7.41 18.56 -20.88
N GLN A 63 7.29 19.58 -20.01
CA GLN A 63 7.45 20.98 -20.41
C GLN A 63 8.83 21.21 -21.05
N ASN A 64 9.90 20.71 -20.43
CA ASN A 64 11.24 20.77 -21.02
C ASN A 64 11.30 20.11 -22.40
N THR A 65 10.61 18.98 -22.59
CA THR A 65 10.58 18.27 -23.88
C THR A 65 9.89 19.13 -24.95
N ASP A 66 8.76 19.74 -24.60
CA ASP A 66 8.01 20.61 -25.50
C ASP A 66 8.82 21.88 -25.85
N ASP A 67 9.53 22.47 -24.87
CA ASP A 67 10.33 23.67 -25.07
C ASP A 67 11.60 23.40 -25.89
N VAL A 68 12.30 22.28 -25.68
CA VAL A 68 13.41 21.84 -26.54
C VAL A 68 12.93 21.71 -27.98
N PHE A 69 11.76 21.11 -28.17
CA PHE A 69 11.22 20.88 -29.49
C PHE A 69 10.77 22.17 -30.17
N ARG A 70 10.15 23.09 -29.42
CA ARG A 70 9.82 24.44 -29.89
C ARG A 70 11.08 25.20 -30.32
N ASN A 71 12.16 25.13 -29.54
CA ASN A 71 13.43 25.74 -29.93
C ASN A 71 13.96 25.16 -31.24
N ARG A 72 13.97 23.83 -31.38
CA ARG A 72 14.44 23.17 -32.60
C ARG A 72 13.63 23.60 -33.83
N LYS A 73 12.29 23.67 -33.72
CA LYS A 73 11.44 24.18 -34.80
C LYS A 73 11.76 25.61 -35.19
N ALA A 74 11.93 26.48 -34.20
CA ALA A 74 12.29 27.88 -34.44
C ALA A 74 13.68 28.01 -35.08
N ILE A 75 14.65 27.17 -34.68
CA ILE A 75 15.98 27.10 -35.32
C ILE A 75 15.83 26.76 -36.79
N LEU A 76 15.22 25.62 -37.09
CA LEU A 76 15.07 25.12 -38.45
C LEU A 76 14.32 26.12 -39.33
N ALA A 77 13.23 26.72 -38.83
CA ALA A 77 12.43 27.69 -39.58
C ALA A 77 13.22 28.93 -40.05
N ASN A 78 14.22 29.38 -39.26
CA ASN A 78 15.02 30.58 -39.55
C ASN A 78 16.41 30.27 -40.13
N LEU A 79 16.64 29.03 -40.62
CA LEU A 79 17.82 28.76 -41.44
C LEU A 79 17.61 29.32 -42.85
N ASP A 80 18.56 30.10 -43.33
CA ASP A 80 18.62 30.57 -44.71
C ASP A 80 19.02 29.44 -45.66
N THR A 81 18.39 29.40 -46.83
CA THR A 81 18.65 28.42 -47.89
C THR A 81 18.75 29.14 -49.23
N SER A 82 19.79 28.86 -50.00
CA SER A 82 20.08 29.48 -51.29
C SER A 82 19.84 28.55 -52.49
N THR A 83 19.65 27.25 -52.23
CA THR A 83 19.41 26.23 -53.26
C THR A 83 18.25 25.31 -52.89
N GLU A 84 17.61 24.69 -53.88
CA GLU A 84 16.57 23.68 -53.65
C GLU A 84 17.08 22.49 -52.82
N ALA A 85 18.35 22.13 -52.96
CA ALA A 85 18.97 21.07 -52.15
C ALA A 85 19.04 21.44 -50.66
N GLU A 86 19.35 22.71 -50.35
CA GLU A 86 19.38 23.22 -48.98
C GLU A 86 17.96 23.34 -48.38
N GLU A 87 16.97 23.75 -49.18
CA GLU A 87 15.56 23.78 -48.77
C GLU A 87 15.05 22.37 -48.44
N ASN A 88 15.28 21.40 -49.32
CA ASN A 88 14.95 20.00 -49.08
C ASN A 88 15.64 19.45 -47.82
N PHE A 89 16.90 19.84 -47.58
CA PHE A 89 17.61 19.45 -46.37
C PHE A 89 16.93 20.02 -45.11
N LYS A 90 16.59 21.31 -45.09
CA LYS A 90 15.86 21.96 -43.99
C LYS A 90 14.50 21.31 -43.72
N GLU A 91 13.74 21.01 -44.77
CA GLU A 91 12.45 20.30 -44.64
C GLU A 91 12.64 18.88 -44.09
N SER A 92 13.63 18.14 -44.59
CA SER A 92 13.92 16.79 -44.13
C SER A 92 14.29 16.76 -42.63
N MET A 93 15.09 17.71 -42.16
CA MET A 93 15.41 17.87 -40.73
C MET A 93 14.18 18.21 -39.89
N THR A 94 13.25 19.00 -40.45
CA THR A 94 11.99 19.35 -39.77
C THR A 94 11.11 18.10 -39.60
N ASN A 95 11.04 17.26 -40.63
CA ASN A 95 10.33 15.98 -40.58
C ASN A 95 10.96 15.01 -39.58
N GLU A 96 12.28 14.85 -39.62
CA GLU A 96 13.03 14.03 -38.65
C GLU A 96 12.75 14.50 -37.22
N ALA A 97 12.86 15.81 -36.95
CA ALA A 97 12.57 16.38 -35.65
C ALA A 97 11.13 16.08 -35.18
N ASN A 98 10.13 16.24 -36.05
CA ASN A 98 8.74 15.90 -35.73
C ASN A 98 8.58 14.41 -35.41
N LEU A 99 9.24 13.52 -36.15
CA LEU A 99 9.20 12.09 -35.91
C LEU A 99 9.86 11.73 -34.57
N ASP A 100 11.03 12.30 -34.25
CA ASP A 100 11.69 12.11 -32.94
C ASP A 100 10.76 12.48 -31.78
N PHE A 101 10.09 13.63 -31.89
CA PHE A 101 9.16 14.10 -30.86
C PHE A 101 7.96 13.15 -30.71
N LEU A 102 7.33 12.74 -31.83
CA LEU A 102 6.21 11.82 -31.82
C LEU A 102 6.59 10.43 -31.30
N GLU A 103 7.78 9.95 -31.67
CA GLU A 103 8.30 8.67 -31.18
C GLU A 103 8.51 8.72 -29.66
N HIS A 104 9.10 9.80 -29.15
CA HIS A 104 9.25 10.02 -27.72
C HIS A 104 7.90 10.07 -26.98
N ARG A 105 6.93 10.83 -27.52
CA ARG A 105 5.57 10.92 -26.97
C ARG A 105 4.85 9.57 -26.96
N SER A 106 5.00 8.78 -28.02
CA SER A 106 4.44 7.43 -28.12
C SER A 106 4.98 6.51 -27.01
N LYS A 107 6.31 6.50 -26.83
CA LYS A 107 6.98 5.75 -25.74
C LYS A 107 6.49 6.19 -24.36
N LEU A 108 6.34 7.51 -24.14
CA LEU A 108 5.82 8.05 -22.88
C LEU A 108 4.37 7.62 -22.60
N ASN A 109 3.52 7.59 -23.63
CA ASN A 109 2.13 7.15 -23.50
C ASN A 109 2.05 5.66 -23.13
N ALA A 110 2.86 4.80 -23.77
CA ALA A 110 2.97 3.39 -23.39
C ALA A 110 3.40 3.23 -21.91
N ALA A 111 4.35 4.06 -21.45
CA ALA A 111 4.75 4.05 -20.04
C ALA A 111 3.63 4.53 -19.09
N VAL A 112 2.77 5.49 -19.48
CA VAL A 112 1.58 5.85 -18.69
C VAL A 112 0.61 4.67 -18.62
N LEU A 113 0.34 4.02 -19.75
CA LEU A 113 -0.59 2.90 -19.82
C LEU A 113 -0.16 1.78 -18.88
N ALA A 114 1.12 1.39 -18.92
CA ALA A 114 1.67 0.37 -18.03
C ALA A 114 1.58 0.74 -16.53
N VAL A 115 1.61 2.03 -16.20
CA VAL A 115 1.37 2.50 -14.82
C VAL A 115 -0.11 2.39 -14.47
N ASN A 116 -1.01 2.79 -15.37
CA ASN A 116 -2.46 2.71 -15.16
C ASN A 116 -2.93 1.28 -14.93
N GLU A 117 -2.43 0.30 -15.71
CA GLU A 117 -2.71 -1.12 -15.50
C GLU A 117 -2.38 -1.57 -14.07
N LYS A 118 -1.23 -1.15 -13.54
CA LYS A 118 -0.84 -1.44 -12.16
C LYS A 118 -1.74 -0.75 -11.14
N MET A 119 -2.17 0.49 -11.41
CA MET A 119 -3.09 1.21 -10.52
C MET A 119 -4.47 0.57 -10.47
N VAL A 120 -4.97 0.05 -11.59
CA VAL A 120 -6.22 -0.73 -11.64
C VAL A 120 -6.09 -1.97 -10.74
N ALA A 121 -4.99 -2.71 -10.85
CA ALA A 121 -4.73 -3.86 -9.97
C ALA A 121 -4.64 -3.47 -8.48
N VAL A 122 -4.01 -2.33 -8.16
CA VAL A 122 -3.97 -1.82 -6.78
C VAL A 122 -5.37 -1.48 -6.26
N ASN A 123 -6.21 -0.83 -7.07
CA ASN A 123 -7.57 -0.50 -6.69
C ASN A 123 -8.40 -1.76 -6.41
N GLN A 124 -8.24 -2.81 -7.22
CA GLN A 124 -8.90 -4.09 -6.99
C GLN A 124 -8.49 -4.69 -5.64
N MET A 125 -7.19 -4.70 -5.32
CA MET A 125 -6.71 -5.18 -4.01
C MET A 125 -7.26 -4.35 -2.84
N LEU A 126 -7.43 -3.03 -3.01
CA LEU A 126 -8.03 -2.18 -1.97
C LEU A 126 -9.51 -2.48 -1.74
N ILE A 127 -10.25 -2.82 -2.79
CA ILE A 127 -11.65 -3.27 -2.69
C ILE A 127 -11.71 -4.58 -1.90
N GLU A 128 -10.86 -5.56 -2.23
CA GLU A 128 -10.79 -6.85 -1.52
C GLU A 128 -10.44 -6.70 -0.03
N VAL A 129 -9.55 -5.75 0.30
CA VAL A 129 -9.25 -5.38 1.69
C VAL A 129 -10.50 -4.86 2.40
N ASN A 130 -11.30 -4.02 1.73
CA ASN A 130 -12.54 -3.50 2.30
C ASN A 130 -13.58 -4.61 2.51
N ASP A 131 -13.74 -5.52 1.56
CA ASP A 131 -14.64 -6.67 1.68
C ASP A 131 -14.26 -7.56 2.87
N THR A 132 -12.96 -7.81 3.06
CA THR A 132 -12.44 -8.56 4.22
C THR A 132 -12.80 -7.87 5.55
N ILE A 133 -12.68 -6.54 5.61
CA ILE A 133 -13.04 -5.75 6.80
C ILE A 133 -14.54 -5.83 7.05
N MET A 134 -15.37 -5.70 6.02
CA MET A 134 -16.83 -5.76 6.13
C MET A 134 -17.28 -7.14 6.63
N GLN A 135 -16.71 -8.22 6.11
CA GLN A 135 -16.98 -9.58 6.58
C GLN A 135 -16.59 -9.75 8.06
N ALA A 136 -15.40 -9.30 8.46
CA ALA A 136 -14.98 -9.36 9.86
C ALA A 136 -15.88 -8.54 10.80
N ASN A 137 -16.36 -7.37 10.36
CA ASN A 137 -17.30 -6.55 11.11
C ASN A 137 -18.65 -7.26 11.30
N GLU A 138 -19.15 -7.93 10.25
CA GLU A 138 -20.38 -8.71 10.34
C GLU A 138 -20.25 -9.88 11.32
N GLU A 139 -19.11 -10.58 11.32
CA GLU A 139 -18.81 -11.63 12.30
C GLU A 139 -18.84 -11.09 13.74
N ILE A 140 -18.27 -9.90 13.97
CA ILE A 140 -18.31 -9.23 15.28
C ILE A 140 -19.75 -8.94 15.70
N VAL A 141 -20.57 -8.39 14.81
CA VAL A 141 -21.98 -8.08 15.10
C VAL A 141 -22.76 -9.36 15.44
N ARG A 142 -22.61 -10.41 14.63
CA ARG A 142 -23.25 -11.71 14.86
C ARG A 142 -22.80 -12.35 16.19
N PHE A 143 -21.51 -12.29 16.49
CA PHE A 143 -20.96 -12.78 17.76
C PHE A 143 -21.56 -12.01 18.94
N ASN A 144 -21.55 -10.68 18.89
CA ASN A 144 -22.10 -9.83 19.95
C ASN A 144 -23.59 -10.09 20.17
N ALA A 145 -24.39 -10.18 19.10
CA ALA A 145 -25.82 -10.48 19.19
C ALA A 145 -26.08 -11.83 19.88
N LYS A 146 -25.30 -12.86 19.52
CA LYS A 146 -25.38 -14.19 20.16
C LYS A 146 -25.04 -14.13 21.65
N GLU A 147 -23.95 -13.45 22.02
CA GLU A 147 -23.53 -13.36 23.42
C GLU A 147 -24.50 -12.50 24.24
N ILE A 148 -25.08 -11.42 23.68
CA ILE A 148 -26.15 -10.65 24.33
C ILE A 148 -27.37 -11.54 24.59
N ALA A 149 -27.82 -12.31 23.60
CA ALA A 149 -28.94 -13.23 23.77
C ALA A 149 -28.66 -14.31 24.83
N ALA A 150 -27.43 -14.85 24.85
CA ALA A 150 -27.00 -15.80 25.87
C ALA A 150 -26.99 -15.15 27.27
N ASN A 151 -26.47 -13.93 27.40
CA ASN A 151 -26.44 -13.17 28.64
C ASN A 151 -27.85 -12.87 29.16
N ASN A 152 -28.78 -12.47 28.28
CA ASN A 152 -30.17 -12.22 28.65
C ASN A 152 -30.84 -13.49 29.22
N LYS A 153 -30.57 -14.67 28.63
CA LYS A 153 -31.06 -15.94 29.19
C LYS A 153 -30.49 -16.20 30.60
N LEU A 154 -29.20 -15.94 30.80
CA LEU A 154 -28.57 -16.12 32.12
C LEU A 154 -29.15 -15.15 33.15
N LEU A 155 -29.35 -13.88 32.79
CA LEU A 155 -29.96 -12.86 33.65
C LEU A 155 -31.42 -13.20 34.00
N GLY A 156 -32.17 -13.75 33.05
CA GLY A 156 -33.52 -14.27 33.28
C GLY A 156 -33.58 -15.59 34.07
N GLY A 157 -32.47 -16.04 34.66
CA GLY A 157 -32.41 -17.24 35.51
C GLY A 157 -32.38 -18.57 34.76
N SER A 158 -32.35 -18.57 33.41
CA SER A 158 -32.25 -19.79 32.60
C SER A 158 -30.84 -20.39 32.68
N THR A 159 -30.59 -21.09 33.80
CA THR A 159 -29.34 -21.80 34.07
C THR A 159 -29.58 -23.30 34.25
N ALA A 160 -28.61 -24.12 33.85
CA ALA A 160 -28.64 -25.57 34.12
C ALA A 160 -28.03 -25.93 35.49
N MET A 161 -28.00 -24.97 36.43
CA MET A 161 -27.27 -25.11 37.70
C MET A 161 -27.84 -26.25 38.57
N SER A 162 -29.17 -26.36 38.67
CA SER A 162 -29.85 -27.43 39.42
C SER A 162 -29.64 -28.83 38.84
N LYS A 163 -29.20 -28.93 37.57
CA LYS A 163 -28.91 -30.19 36.87
C LYS A 163 -27.40 -30.49 36.78
N ALA A 164 -26.55 -29.70 37.44
CA ALA A 164 -25.11 -29.86 37.38
C ALA A 164 -24.66 -31.13 38.12
N THR A 165 -23.79 -31.93 37.49
CA THR A 165 -23.21 -33.13 38.10
C THR A 165 -21.69 -33.12 37.94
N PRO A 166 -20.93 -33.89 38.75
CA PRO A 166 -19.49 -34.00 38.57
C PRO A 166 -19.09 -34.43 37.15
N ALA A 167 -19.87 -35.30 36.50
CA ALA A 167 -19.62 -35.77 35.14
C ALA A 167 -19.84 -34.67 34.09
N THR A 168 -20.97 -33.94 34.14
CA THR A 168 -21.26 -32.87 33.16
C THR A 168 -20.30 -31.70 33.29
N ASN A 169 -19.89 -31.37 34.52
CA ASN A 169 -18.86 -30.39 34.79
C ASN A 169 -17.49 -30.84 34.26
N ALA A 170 -17.08 -32.09 34.50
CA ALA A 170 -15.83 -32.64 33.97
C ALA A 170 -15.77 -32.57 32.44
N ALA A 171 -16.89 -32.87 31.75
CA ALA A 171 -16.99 -32.76 30.30
C ALA A 171 -16.81 -31.30 29.81
N ARG A 172 -17.47 -30.34 30.45
CA ARG A 172 -17.30 -28.90 30.14
C ARG A 172 -15.86 -28.43 30.40
N ILE A 173 -15.27 -28.82 31.51
CA ILE A 173 -13.88 -28.51 31.89
C ILE A 173 -12.91 -29.03 30.82
N LYS A 174 -13.08 -30.28 30.37
CA LYS A 174 -12.25 -30.90 29.31
C LYS A 174 -12.38 -30.12 27.99
N ARG A 175 -13.60 -29.75 27.59
CA ARG A 175 -13.83 -28.92 26.40
C ARG A 175 -13.15 -27.55 26.49
N ASN A 176 -13.23 -26.90 27.65
CA ASN A 176 -12.57 -25.61 27.86
C ASN A 176 -11.04 -25.71 27.79
N ALA A 177 -10.44 -26.77 28.37
CA ALA A 177 -9.00 -27.01 28.26
C ALA A 177 -8.55 -27.20 26.80
N ALA A 178 -9.30 -27.98 26.02
CA ALA A 178 -9.02 -28.19 24.61
C ALA A 178 -9.13 -26.88 23.81
N ARG A 179 -10.19 -26.09 24.03
CA ARG A 179 -10.37 -24.77 23.40
C ARG A 179 -9.23 -23.82 23.75
N ALA A 180 -8.81 -23.74 25.01
CA ALA A 180 -7.70 -22.90 25.42
C ALA A 180 -6.40 -23.26 24.66
N LYS A 181 -6.10 -24.56 24.49
CA LYS A 181 -4.95 -25.02 23.70
C LYS A 181 -5.04 -24.57 22.24
N THR A 182 -6.20 -24.73 21.60
CA THR A 182 -6.41 -24.30 20.21
C THR A 182 -6.24 -22.78 20.06
N ILE A 183 -6.87 -21.99 20.94
CA ILE A 183 -6.77 -20.53 20.90
C ILE A 183 -5.32 -20.09 21.12
N LYS A 184 -4.57 -20.71 22.05
CA LYS A 184 -3.15 -20.43 22.26
C LYS A 184 -2.32 -20.71 21.02
N SER A 185 -2.56 -21.84 20.35
CA SER A 185 -1.85 -22.21 19.12
C SER A 185 -2.12 -21.21 17.99
N ASN A 186 -3.37 -20.80 17.80
CA ASN A 186 -3.76 -19.78 16.83
C ASN A 186 -3.11 -18.43 17.16
N ALA A 187 -3.10 -18.04 18.43
CA ALA A 187 -2.47 -16.79 18.87
C ALA A 187 -0.95 -16.79 18.56
N ILE A 188 -0.24 -17.89 18.84
CA ILE A 188 1.19 -18.00 18.54
C ILE A 188 1.43 -17.95 17.02
N ALA A 189 0.63 -18.65 16.22
CA ALA A 189 0.74 -18.64 14.76
C ALA A 189 0.52 -17.23 14.18
N ASN A 190 -0.49 -16.51 14.68
CA ASN A 190 -0.77 -15.14 14.28
C ASN A 190 0.36 -14.19 14.68
N SER A 191 0.93 -14.36 15.87
CA SER A 191 2.08 -13.57 16.34
C SER A 191 3.27 -13.70 15.40
N LYS A 192 3.60 -14.93 14.97
CA LYS A 192 4.69 -15.19 14.00
C LYS A 192 4.44 -14.52 12.64
N LYS A 193 3.18 -14.55 12.16
CA LYS A 193 2.80 -13.84 10.93
C LYS A 193 2.98 -12.33 11.08
N MET A 194 2.57 -11.75 12.21
CA MET A 194 2.75 -10.33 12.49
C MET A 194 4.23 -9.93 12.53
N ASP A 195 5.09 -10.75 13.12
CA ASP A 195 6.54 -10.49 13.15
C ASP A 195 7.16 -10.53 11.74
N ALA A 196 6.69 -11.44 10.88
CA ALA A 196 7.10 -11.49 9.47
C ALA A 196 6.63 -10.24 8.71
N MET A 197 5.37 -9.84 8.87
CA MET A 197 4.84 -8.61 8.25
C MET A 197 5.61 -7.37 8.69
N ALA A 198 5.97 -7.25 9.97
CA ALA A 198 6.75 -6.12 10.47
C ALA A 198 8.13 -6.01 9.79
N ARG A 199 8.81 -7.14 9.55
CA ARG A 199 10.08 -7.15 8.81
C ARG A 199 9.91 -6.70 7.37
N GLU A 200 8.87 -7.14 6.69
CA GLU A 200 8.58 -6.72 5.32
C GLU A 200 8.20 -5.24 5.25
N MET A 201 7.41 -4.72 6.21
CA MET A 201 7.10 -3.29 6.28
C MET A 201 8.35 -2.43 6.46
N LYS A 202 9.32 -2.86 7.27
CA LYS A 202 10.60 -2.17 7.41
C LYS A 202 11.41 -2.16 6.12
N LYS A 203 11.45 -3.27 5.39
CA LYS A 203 12.11 -3.35 4.07
C LYS A 203 11.44 -2.42 3.07
N ASN A 204 10.11 -2.41 3.04
CA ASN A 204 9.33 -1.53 2.17
C ASN A 204 9.60 -0.07 2.50
N ARG A 205 9.68 0.29 3.79
CA ARG A 205 10.03 1.66 4.21
C ARG A 205 11.39 2.09 3.65
N GLY A 206 12.41 1.25 3.77
CA GLY A 206 13.72 1.54 3.21
C GLY A 206 13.71 1.75 1.68
N LYS A 207 12.85 1.03 0.94
CA LYS A 207 12.67 1.25 -0.51
C LYS A 207 11.96 2.57 -0.80
N ILE A 208 10.94 2.91 -0.01
CA ILE A 208 10.20 4.17 -0.14
C ILE A 208 11.13 5.36 0.07
N ASP A 209 11.96 5.33 1.10
CA ASP A 209 12.90 6.42 1.41
C ASP A 209 13.98 6.56 0.32
N LYS A 210 14.51 5.44 -0.20
CA LYS A 210 15.43 5.45 -1.35
C LYS A 210 14.78 6.05 -2.60
N ASN A 211 13.55 5.63 -2.91
CA ASN A 211 12.82 6.18 -4.05
C ASN A 211 12.62 7.70 -3.90
N LYS A 212 12.29 8.18 -2.70
CA LYS A 212 12.16 9.61 -2.41
C LYS A 212 13.44 10.37 -2.75
N ALA A 213 14.59 9.88 -2.29
CA ALA A 213 15.89 10.49 -2.59
C ALA A 213 16.18 10.53 -4.10
N THR A 214 15.92 9.43 -4.83
CA THR A 214 16.07 9.39 -6.28
C THR A 214 15.14 10.37 -7.00
N ILE A 215 13.89 10.52 -6.55
CA ILE A 215 12.94 11.48 -7.14
C ILE A 215 13.46 12.92 -6.97
N MET A 216 14.00 13.26 -5.81
CA MET A 216 14.56 14.60 -5.57
C MET A 216 15.79 14.87 -6.43
N SER A 217 16.74 13.93 -6.50
CA SER A 217 17.92 14.07 -7.37
C SER A 217 17.54 14.20 -8.86
N ARG A 218 16.55 13.44 -9.33
CA ARG A 218 16.03 13.59 -10.70
C ARG A 218 15.40 14.95 -10.95
N ARG A 219 14.78 15.54 -9.93
CA ARG A 219 14.20 16.90 -10.03
C ARG A 219 15.28 17.94 -10.28
N GLU A 220 16.42 17.84 -9.62
CA GLU A 220 17.56 18.73 -9.85
C GLU A 220 18.04 18.67 -11.31
N GLY A 221 18.16 17.46 -11.87
CA GLY A 221 18.49 17.27 -13.29
C GLY A 221 17.44 17.89 -14.23
N ILE A 222 16.15 17.75 -13.93
CA ILE A 222 15.07 18.37 -14.71
C ILE A 222 15.17 19.90 -14.66
N LEU A 223 15.45 20.48 -13.49
CA LEU A 223 15.61 21.92 -13.34
C LEU A 223 16.85 22.46 -14.06
N LYS A 224 17.94 21.69 -14.06
CA LYS A 224 19.13 22.01 -14.85
C LYS A 224 18.79 22.05 -16.35
N ASN A 225 18.10 21.03 -16.85
CA ASN A 225 17.65 21.02 -18.25
C ASN A 225 16.78 22.25 -18.55
N ALA A 226 15.87 22.64 -17.66
CA ALA A 226 15.03 23.82 -17.85
C ALA A 226 15.87 25.10 -17.99
N ALA A 227 16.93 25.26 -17.18
CA ALA A 227 17.84 26.39 -17.28
C ALA A 227 18.61 26.40 -18.60
N ASP A 228 19.15 25.25 -19.02
CA ASP A 228 19.88 25.11 -20.29
C ASP A 228 18.96 25.40 -21.49
N ILE A 229 17.71 24.96 -21.44
CA ILE A 229 16.68 25.24 -22.46
C ILE A 229 16.37 26.74 -22.52
N SER A 230 16.28 27.42 -21.38
CA SER A 230 16.06 28.87 -21.35
C SER A 230 17.23 29.64 -21.97
N GLN A 231 18.47 29.20 -21.73
CA GLN A 231 19.64 29.77 -22.40
C GLN A 231 19.60 29.53 -23.91
N ASN A 232 19.14 28.34 -24.33
CA ASN A 232 18.94 28.04 -25.75
C ASN A 232 17.85 28.94 -26.37
N GLN A 233 16.73 29.15 -25.68
CA GLN A 233 15.67 30.08 -26.09
C GLN A 233 16.21 31.49 -26.34
N ALA A 234 17.06 32.01 -25.45
CA ALA A 234 17.67 33.33 -25.62
C ALA A 234 18.55 33.43 -26.87
N LYS A 235 19.26 32.36 -27.23
CA LYS A 235 20.05 32.31 -28.48
C LYS A 235 19.16 32.25 -29.70
N VAL A 236 18.10 31.44 -29.66
CA VAL A 236 17.11 31.31 -30.75
C VAL A 236 16.39 32.63 -30.98
N ALA A 237 16.00 33.34 -29.91
CA ALA A 237 15.36 34.65 -30.02
C ALA A 237 16.25 35.68 -30.73
N LYS A 238 17.54 35.72 -30.40
CA LYS A 238 18.51 36.58 -31.09
C LYS A 238 18.64 36.24 -32.57
N MET A 239 18.69 34.95 -32.89
CA MET A 239 18.77 34.48 -34.27
C MET A 239 17.53 34.88 -35.09
N ILE A 240 16.33 34.84 -34.51
CA ILE A 240 15.09 35.27 -35.17
C ILE A 240 15.09 36.79 -35.46
N SER A 241 15.70 37.59 -34.60
CA SER A 241 15.74 39.05 -34.73
C SER A 241 16.97 39.60 -35.45
N SER A 242 17.87 38.72 -35.92
CA SER A 242 19.07 39.09 -36.67
C SER A 242 18.75 39.14 -38.16
#